data_AF-A0AAN6DPW5-F1
#
_entry.id   AF-A0AAN6DPW5-F1
#
_cell.length_a   1.000
_cell.length_b   1.000
_cell.length_c   1.000
_cell.angle_alpha   90.00
_cell.angle_beta   90.00
_cell.angle_gamma   90.00
#
_symmetry.space_group_name_H-M   'P 1'
#
loop_
_entity.id
_entity.type
_entity.pdbx_description
1 polymer ?
#
loop_
_entity_poly.entity_id
_entity_poly.type
_entity_poly.pdbx_seq_one_letter_code
_entity_poly.pdbx_strand_id
1 'polypeptide(L)'
;MKAPSTLLLRALLRPGRPLCQIRSKSYWMPREKYAKITGLDKLHRRQKEGIRREHEASRIRAEKMKFDPTAQPAPIPQQPSTVSPILEAMTTVSNLPFKISRTPSANLPVYESVKSGGSKHITTIRKITGDLDQLAGQVQKALGLGQHIVDVRGRRKDTVAINRTTRQVVVRGWRGPEIKKWAEMVGF
;
A
#
# COMPACT_ATOMS: atom_id res chain seq x y z
N MET A 1 63.05 -1.44 -44.87
CA MET A 1 63.04 -0.66 -43.62
C MET A 1 61.60 -0.31 -43.28
N LYS A 2 61.10 -0.65 -42.08
CA LYS A 2 59.71 -0.35 -41.68
C LYS A 2 59.65 1.05 -41.07
N ALA A 3 58.69 1.87 -41.52
CA ALA A 3 58.49 3.20 -40.95
C ALA A 3 58.20 3.11 -39.45
N PRO A 4 58.74 4.03 -38.62
CA PRO A 4 58.48 4.03 -37.19
C PRO A 4 56.99 4.25 -36.93
N SER A 5 56.47 3.61 -35.88
CA SER A 5 55.05 3.70 -35.51
C SER A 5 54.67 5.17 -35.27
N THR A 6 53.48 5.55 -35.74
CA THR A 6 52.93 6.91 -35.61
C THR A 6 52.87 7.40 -34.15
N LEU A 7 52.88 6.47 -33.19
CA LEU A 7 52.93 6.76 -31.76
C LEU A 7 54.28 7.32 -31.32
N LEU A 8 55.39 6.81 -31.84
CA LEU A 8 56.74 7.31 -31.52
C LEU A 8 56.96 8.72 -32.08
N LEU A 9 56.50 8.96 -33.30
CA LEU A 9 56.56 10.28 -33.95
C LEU A 9 55.80 11.35 -33.16
N ARG A 10 54.67 10.97 -32.56
CA ARG A 10 53.82 11.88 -31.77
C ARG A 10 54.38 12.18 -30.38
N ALA A 11 55.13 11.25 -29.79
CA ALA A 11 55.81 11.44 -28.51
C ALA A 11 56.97 12.44 -28.61
N LEU A 12 57.69 12.43 -29.75
CA LEU A 12 58.81 13.35 -30.00
C LEU A 12 58.36 14.80 -30.25
N LEU A 13 57.17 15.00 -30.80
CA LEU A 13 56.65 16.33 -31.17
C LEU A 13 55.98 17.09 -30.02
N ARG A 14 55.73 16.45 -28.85
CA ARG A 14 55.09 17.10 -27.68
C ARG A 14 55.64 16.57 -26.35
N PRO A 15 56.83 17.01 -25.91
CA PRO A 15 57.33 16.66 -24.58
C PRO A 15 56.48 17.42 -23.55
N GLY A 16 55.79 16.69 -22.66
CA GLY A 16 55.09 17.28 -21.51
C GLY A 16 53.61 16.93 -21.34
N ARG A 17 53.03 16.01 -22.11
CA ARG A 17 51.70 15.46 -21.80
C ARG A 17 51.80 13.98 -21.40
N PRO A 18 51.35 13.59 -20.18
CA PRO A 18 51.39 12.20 -19.77
C PRO A 18 50.50 11.34 -20.70
N LEU A 19 51.05 10.19 -21.13
CA LEU A 19 50.41 9.25 -22.07
C LEU A 19 49.10 8.61 -21.54
N CYS A 20 48.69 8.91 -20.31
CA CYS A 20 47.56 8.29 -19.62
C CYS A 20 46.30 9.17 -19.53
N GLN A 21 46.14 10.19 -20.39
CA GLN A 21 44.89 10.96 -20.50
C GLN A 21 44.14 10.77 -21.82
N ILE A 22 44.35 9.64 -22.49
CA ILE A 22 43.31 9.11 -23.38
C ILE A 22 42.45 8.18 -22.52
N ARG A 23 41.74 8.77 -21.55
CA ARG A 23 40.47 8.17 -21.15
C ARG A 23 39.62 8.33 -22.38
N SER A 24 39.55 7.28 -23.20
CA SER A 24 38.50 7.14 -24.19
C SER A 24 37.21 7.42 -23.45
N LYS A 25 36.69 8.64 -23.57
CA LYS A 25 35.26 8.88 -23.52
C LYS A 25 34.77 8.04 -24.68
N SER A 26 34.57 6.74 -24.42
CA SER A 26 33.66 5.95 -25.20
C SER A 26 32.46 6.85 -25.31
N TYR A 27 32.11 7.19 -26.55
CA TYR A 27 30.84 7.79 -26.91
C TYR A 27 29.76 6.73 -26.65
N TRP A 28 29.74 6.18 -25.43
CA TRP A 28 28.60 5.58 -24.82
C TRP A 28 27.70 6.77 -24.53
N MET A 29 27.13 7.31 -25.62
CA MET A 29 26.00 8.19 -25.53
C MET A 29 25.03 7.47 -24.60
N PRO A 30 24.54 8.13 -23.54
CA PRO A 30 23.42 7.60 -22.80
C PRO A 30 22.37 7.22 -23.83
N ARG A 31 22.09 5.92 -23.94
CA ARG A 31 21.14 5.34 -24.89
C ARG A 31 19.74 5.95 -24.71
N GLU A 32 19.56 6.75 -23.67
CA GLU A 32 18.44 7.63 -23.34
C GLU A 32 18.12 8.67 -24.43
N LYS A 33 19.10 9.25 -25.15
CA LYS A 33 18.81 10.24 -26.22
C LYS A 33 18.12 9.63 -27.45
N TYR A 34 18.23 8.31 -27.65
CA TYR A 34 17.64 7.58 -28.79
C TYR A 34 16.84 6.34 -28.40
N ALA A 35 16.61 6.10 -27.10
CA ALA A 35 15.66 5.11 -26.65
C ALA A 35 14.27 5.66 -26.99
N LYS A 36 13.86 5.49 -28.25
CA LYS A 36 12.50 5.71 -28.70
C LYS A 36 11.62 4.95 -27.72
N ILE A 37 10.98 5.69 -26.80
CA ILE A 37 10.13 5.12 -25.77
C ILE A 37 9.14 4.21 -26.49
N THR A 38 9.31 2.91 -26.32
CA THR A 38 8.52 1.92 -27.04
C THR A 38 7.07 2.06 -26.58
N GLY A 39 6.12 1.64 -27.42
CA GLY A 39 4.71 1.61 -27.01
C GLY A 39 4.51 0.85 -25.69
N LEU A 40 5.33 -0.18 -25.46
CA LEU A 40 5.33 -0.98 -24.24
C LEU A 40 5.77 -0.19 -22.99
N ASP A 41 6.81 0.63 -23.08
CA ASP A 41 7.26 1.46 -21.95
C ASP A 41 6.18 2.48 -21.55
N LYS A 42 5.53 3.11 -22.53
CA LYS A 42 4.38 4.00 -22.30
C LYS A 42 3.23 3.27 -21.61
N LEU A 43 2.95 2.03 -22.02
CA LEU A 43 1.91 1.19 -21.41
C LEU A 43 2.24 0.87 -19.94
N HIS A 44 3.47 0.42 -19.65
CA HIS A 44 3.90 0.15 -18.28
C HIS A 44 3.86 1.40 -17.41
N ARG A 45 4.26 2.56 -17.95
CA ARG A 45 4.18 3.84 -17.22
C ARG A 45 2.73 4.19 -16.88
N ARG A 46 1.81 4.10 -17.85
CA ARG A 46 0.38 4.31 -17.63
C ARG A 46 -0.21 3.35 -16.59
N GLN A 47 0.20 2.08 -16.61
CA GLN A 47 -0.23 1.09 -15.61
C GLN A 47 0.27 1.46 -14.20
N LYS A 48 1.55 1.81 -14.04
CA LYS A 48 2.13 2.24 -12.76
C LYS A 48 1.46 3.51 -12.24
N GLU A 49 1.18 4.49 -13.11
CA GLU A 49 0.44 5.70 -12.76
C GLU A 49 -0.99 5.38 -12.32
N GLY A 50 -1.67 4.45 -13.00
CA GLY A 50 -3.00 3.99 -12.60
C GLY A 50 -3.00 3.42 -11.18
N ILE A 51 -2.08 2.49 -10.90
CA ILE A 51 -1.91 1.91 -9.56
C ILE A 51 -1.62 3.00 -8.52
N ARG A 52 -0.73 3.95 -8.83
CA ARG A 52 -0.40 5.06 -7.92
C ARG A 52 -1.63 5.93 -7.63
N ARG A 53 -2.41 6.29 -8.64
CA ARG A 53 -3.67 7.03 -8.48
C ARG A 53 -4.67 6.27 -7.62
N GLU A 54 -4.78 4.95 -7.79
CA GLU A 54 -5.68 4.13 -6.96
C GLU A 54 -5.28 4.13 -5.47
N HIS A 55 -3.98 4.02 -5.18
CA HIS A 55 -3.46 4.14 -3.81
C HIS A 55 -3.68 5.53 -3.23
N GLU A 56 -3.36 6.59 -3.97
CA GLU A 56 -3.61 7.97 -3.56
C GLU A 56 -5.09 8.21 -3.29
N ALA A 57 -5.98 7.70 -4.16
CA ALA A 57 -7.42 7.76 -3.95
C ALA A 57 -7.86 7.01 -2.68
N SER A 58 -7.24 5.86 -2.34
CA SER A 58 -7.53 5.16 -1.07
C SER A 58 -7.11 5.97 0.14
N ARG A 59 -5.95 6.62 0.09
CA ARG A 59 -5.50 7.53 1.15
C ARG A 59 -6.46 8.70 1.33
N ILE A 60 -6.86 9.34 0.24
CA ILE A 60 -7.83 10.46 0.27
C ILE A 60 -9.18 10.00 0.86
N ARG A 61 -9.67 8.81 0.48
CA ARG A 61 -10.89 8.24 1.08
C ARG A 61 -10.74 8.00 2.58
N ALA A 62 -9.61 7.48 3.02
CA ALA A 62 -9.32 7.29 4.44
C ALA A 62 -9.23 8.62 5.20
N GLU A 63 -8.63 9.64 4.61
CA GLU A 63 -8.57 11.00 5.18
C GLU A 63 -9.96 11.65 5.26
N LYS A 64 -10.84 11.36 4.30
CA LYS A 64 -12.25 11.77 4.32
C LYS A 64 -13.06 11.00 5.37
N MET A 65 -12.61 9.81 5.75
CA MET A 65 -13.19 9.00 6.83
C MET A 65 -12.84 9.67 8.18
N LYS A 66 -13.52 10.77 8.48
CA LYS A 66 -13.41 11.50 9.74
C LYS A 66 -14.55 11.09 10.67
N PHE A 67 -14.18 10.96 11.94
CA PHE A 67 -15.09 10.77 13.06
C PHE A 67 -15.95 12.03 13.22
N ASP A 68 -17.28 11.87 13.24
CA ASP A 68 -18.15 12.84 13.89
C ASP A 68 -18.21 12.44 15.38
N PRO A 69 -17.51 13.14 16.29
CA PRO A 69 -17.58 12.86 17.72
C PRO A 69 -19.00 13.05 18.30
N THR A 70 -19.91 13.66 17.56
CA THR A 70 -21.21 14.13 18.04
C THR A 70 -22.31 13.06 18.05
N ALA A 71 -22.04 11.82 17.63
CA ALA A 71 -23.00 10.71 17.70
C ALA A 71 -22.80 9.81 18.92
N GLN A 72 -22.32 10.36 20.03
CA GLN A 72 -22.57 9.74 21.34
C GLN A 72 -24.07 9.88 21.64
N PRO A 73 -24.82 8.79 21.87
CA PRO A 73 -26.13 8.91 22.50
C PRO A 73 -25.93 9.64 23.84
N ALA A 74 -26.80 10.61 24.12
CA ALA A 74 -26.74 11.49 25.27
C ALA A 74 -26.35 10.75 26.57
N PRO A 75 -25.50 11.35 27.42
CA PRO A 75 -25.14 10.75 28.70
C PRO A 75 -26.40 10.62 29.56
N ILE A 76 -26.75 9.38 29.90
CA ILE A 76 -27.72 9.09 30.96
C ILE A 76 -27.05 9.56 32.27
N PRO A 77 -27.65 10.46 33.05
CA PRO A 77 -27.05 10.94 34.29
C PRO A 77 -27.02 9.81 35.32
N GLN A 78 -25.82 9.31 35.64
CA GLN A 78 -25.59 8.43 36.78
C GLN A 78 -24.67 9.12 37.79
N GLN A 79 -25.11 9.07 39.05
CA GLN A 79 -24.65 9.82 40.22
C GLN A 79 -23.20 9.49 40.66
N PRO A 80 -22.56 10.39 41.43
CA PRO A 80 -21.16 10.25 41.81
C PRO A 80 -20.98 9.26 42.97
N SER A 81 -20.05 8.32 42.82
CA SER A 81 -19.36 7.71 43.96
C SER A 81 -17.86 7.64 43.69
N THR A 82 -17.15 8.18 44.67
CA THR A 82 -15.73 8.49 44.78
C THR A 82 -14.91 7.23 45.07
N VAL A 83 -13.81 6.96 44.36
CA VAL A 83 -12.44 6.70 44.90
C VAL A 83 -11.40 6.38 43.79
N SER A 84 -10.28 7.10 43.85
CA SER A 84 -8.88 6.76 43.45
C SER A 84 -8.48 6.58 41.96
N PRO A 85 -7.50 7.36 41.43
CA PRO A 85 -7.10 7.31 40.02
C PRO A 85 -5.69 6.72 39.83
N ILE A 86 -5.54 5.42 39.54
CA ILE A 86 -4.26 4.85 39.09
C ILE A 86 -4.52 3.70 38.09
N LEU A 87 -4.12 3.93 36.82
CA LEU A 87 -3.84 2.92 35.77
C LEU A 87 -5.01 2.16 35.08
N GLU A 88 -6.15 2.80 34.83
CA GLU A 88 -7.20 2.24 33.94
C GLU A 88 -7.37 3.03 32.63
N ALA A 89 -6.26 3.31 31.96
CA ALA A 89 -6.30 3.69 30.55
C ALA A 89 -5.85 2.47 29.74
N MET A 90 -6.73 1.98 28.86
CA MET A 90 -6.50 0.94 27.83
C MET A 90 -7.00 -0.48 28.13
N THR A 91 -8.29 -0.65 28.44
CA THR A 91 -9.05 -1.80 27.91
C THR A 91 -10.54 -1.52 28.05
N THR A 92 -11.08 -0.65 27.19
CA THR A 92 -12.49 -0.76 26.83
C THR A 92 -12.62 -2.09 26.09
N VAL A 93 -12.99 -3.15 26.81
CA VAL A 93 -13.31 -4.44 26.19
C VAL A 93 -14.56 -4.21 25.37
N SER A 94 -14.35 -3.84 24.12
CA SER A 94 -15.40 -3.58 23.16
C SER A 94 -16.25 -4.86 23.08
N ASN A 95 -17.53 -4.81 23.48
CA ASN A 95 -18.44 -5.97 23.51
C ASN A 95 -18.88 -6.40 22.10
N LEU A 96 -17.95 -6.37 21.14
CA LEU A 96 -18.17 -6.86 19.80
C LEU A 96 -18.00 -8.38 19.77
N PRO A 97 -18.76 -9.08 18.92
CA PRO A 97 -18.63 -10.53 18.74
C PRO A 97 -17.32 -10.94 18.05
N PHE A 98 -16.47 -9.98 17.68
CA PHE A 98 -15.17 -10.19 17.06
C PHE A 98 -14.14 -9.18 17.55
N LYS A 99 -12.87 -9.55 17.44
CA LYS A 99 -11.72 -8.72 17.79
C LYS A 99 -10.60 -8.91 16.78
N ILE A 100 -9.93 -7.81 16.44
CA ILE A 100 -8.68 -7.82 15.66
C ILE A 100 -7.53 -7.63 16.64
N SER A 101 -6.59 -8.57 16.70
CA SER A 101 -5.41 -8.41 17.57
C SER A 101 -4.24 -7.75 16.84
N ARG A 102 -3.58 -6.82 17.53
CA ARG A 102 -2.39 -6.13 17.01
C ARG A 102 -1.24 -7.11 16.76
N THR A 103 -0.31 -6.69 15.92
CA THR A 103 0.97 -7.39 15.72
C THR A 103 1.89 -7.20 16.93
N PRO A 104 2.95 -8.01 17.10
CA PRO A 104 3.90 -7.80 18.20
C PRO A 104 4.51 -6.39 18.20
N SER A 105 4.63 -5.77 17.03
CA SER A 105 5.05 -4.37 16.85
C SER A 105 3.90 -3.36 17.05
N ALA A 106 2.81 -3.74 17.72
CA ALA A 106 1.61 -2.93 17.97
C ALA A 106 0.86 -2.39 16.72
N ASN A 107 1.21 -2.84 15.51
CA ASN A 107 0.56 -2.41 14.26
C ASN A 107 -0.71 -3.22 13.96
N LEU A 108 -1.67 -2.61 13.27
CA LEU A 108 -2.86 -3.30 12.76
C LEU A 108 -2.48 -4.36 11.70
N PRO A 109 -3.06 -5.57 11.76
CA PRO A 109 -2.74 -6.69 10.86
C PRO A 109 -3.46 -6.58 9.50
N VAL A 110 -3.34 -5.44 8.83
CA VAL A 110 -3.96 -5.13 7.53
C VAL A 110 -2.87 -5.10 6.45
N TYR A 111 -2.97 -6.02 5.49
CA TYR A 111 -1.96 -6.23 4.46
C TYR A 111 -2.55 -6.09 3.07
N GLU A 112 -1.90 -5.33 2.20
CA GLU A 112 -2.28 -5.23 0.80
C GLU A 112 -1.42 -6.19 -0.04
N SER A 113 -2.01 -6.82 -1.04
CA SER A 113 -1.29 -7.71 -1.95
C SER A 113 -1.86 -7.65 -3.36
N VAL A 114 -1.00 -7.97 -4.31
CA VAL A 114 -1.37 -8.03 -5.73
C VAL A 114 -1.20 -9.45 -6.23
N LYS A 115 -2.21 -9.94 -6.94
CA LYS A 115 -2.26 -11.27 -7.54
C LYS A 115 -2.49 -11.16 -9.04
N SER A 116 -2.42 -12.31 -9.74
CA SER A 116 -2.71 -12.40 -11.17
C SER A 116 -1.88 -11.44 -12.03
N GLY A 117 -0.56 -11.40 -11.79
CA GLY A 117 0.37 -10.62 -12.61
C GLY A 117 0.22 -9.10 -12.50
N GLY A 118 -0.45 -8.59 -11.46
CA GLY A 118 -0.57 -7.14 -11.24
C GLY A 118 -2.01 -6.63 -11.24
N SER A 119 -2.97 -7.38 -11.78
CA SER A 119 -4.33 -6.87 -11.99
C SER A 119 -5.28 -7.06 -10.79
N LYS A 120 -5.02 -8.05 -9.93
CA LYS A 120 -5.92 -8.37 -8.81
C LYS A 120 -5.36 -7.80 -7.51
N HIS A 121 -5.83 -6.63 -7.13
CA HIS A 121 -5.51 -5.98 -5.86
C HIS A 121 -6.45 -6.47 -4.75
N ILE A 122 -5.88 -6.85 -3.61
CA ILE A 122 -6.65 -7.29 -2.45
C ILE A 122 -6.04 -6.74 -1.16
N THR A 123 -6.89 -6.42 -0.20
CA THR A 123 -6.51 -6.06 1.15
C THR A 123 -7.00 -7.14 2.10
N THR A 124 -6.12 -7.69 2.93
CA THR A 124 -6.42 -8.81 3.84
C THR A 124 -6.26 -8.37 5.28
N ILE A 125 -7.29 -8.63 6.08
CA ILE A 125 -7.29 -8.45 7.54
C ILE A 125 -7.00 -9.79 8.18
N ARG A 126 -5.98 -9.85 9.04
CA ARG A 126 -5.54 -11.06 9.74
C ARG A 126 -5.74 -10.92 11.25
N LYS A 127 -5.44 -12.01 11.98
CA LYS A 127 -5.48 -12.08 13.44
C LYS A 127 -6.86 -11.73 14.04
N ILE A 128 -7.89 -12.30 13.43
CA ILE A 128 -9.27 -12.09 13.84
C ILE A 128 -9.68 -13.21 14.79
N THR A 129 -10.29 -12.82 15.90
CA THR A 129 -10.92 -13.71 16.88
C THR A 129 -12.41 -13.44 16.89
N GLY A 130 -13.24 -14.46 17.11
CA GLY A 130 -14.72 -14.32 17.11
C GLY A 130 -15.35 -14.43 15.72
N ASP A 131 -16.51 -13.81 15.55
CA ASP A 131 -17.36 -13.96 14.36
C ASP A 131 -16.84 -13.20 13.12
N LEU A 132 -16.54 -13.94 12.05
CA LEU A 132 -16.00 -13.39 10.80
C LEU A 132 -17.08 -12.75 9.93
N ASP A 133 -18.31 -13.25 9.98
CA ASP A 133 -19.40 -12.78 9.13
C ASP A 133 -19.84 -11.38 9.58
N GLN A 134 -19.91 -11.16 10.90
CA GLN A 134 -20.16 -9.83 11.49
C GLN A 134 -19.05 -8.82 11.18
N LEU A 135 -17.78 -9.24 11.28
CA LEU A 135 -16.65 -8.38 10.90
C LEU A 135 -16.73 -7.97 9.42
N ALA A 136 -16.99 -8.93 8.53
CA ALA A 136 -17.11 -8.67 7.10
C ALA A 136 -18.25 -7.68 6.80
N GLY A 137 -19.42 -7.86 7.43
CA GLY A 137 -20.56 -6.95 7.30
C GLY A 137 -20.26 -5.53 7.81
N GLN A 138 -19.57 -5.41 8.95
CA GLN A 138 -19.17 -4.09 9.48
C GLN A 138 -18.14 -3.40 8.59
N VAL A 139 -17.12 -4.11 8.11
CA VAL A 139 -16.12 -3.56 7.17
C VAL A 139 -16.80 -3.11 5.88
N GLN A 140 -17.73 -3.91 5.35
CA GLN A 140 -18.49 -3.57 4.16
C GLN A 140 -19.31 -2.30 4.36
N LYS A 141 -20.04 -2.20 5.48
CA LYS A 141 -20.87 -1.04 5.83
C LYS A 141 -20.00 0.21 6.04
N ALA A 142 -18.89 0.09 6.75
CA ALA A 142 -18.00 1.20 7.06
C ALA A 142 -17.38 1.81 5.79
N LEU A 143 -16.99 0.97 4.83
CA LEU A 143 -16.41 1.44 3.56
C LEU A 143 -17.47 1.80 2.51
N GLY A 144 -18.77 1.60 2.80
CA GLY A 144 -19.86 1.85 1.84
C GLY A 144 -19.78 0.96 0.59
N LEU A 145 -19.31 -0.28 0.74
CA LEU A 145 -19.08 -1.19 -0.39
C LEU A 145 -20.35 -1.98 -0.73
N GLY A 146 -20.65 -2.10 -2.03
CA GLY A 146 -21.67 -3.03 -2.51
C GLY A 146 -21.32 -4.49 -2.17
N GLN A 147 -22.33 -5.35 -2.08
CA GLN A 147 -22.14 -6.78 -1.74
C GLN A 147 -21.27 -7.49 -2.78
N HIS A 148 -21.53 -7.20 -4.05
CA HIS A 148 -20.82 -7.83 -5.16
C HIS A 148 -20.27 -6.79 -6.13
N ILE A 149 -19.10 -7.10 -6.69
CA ILE A 149 -18.52 -6.44 -7.84
C ILE A 149 -18.75 -7.33 -9.06
N VAL A 150 -19.15 -6.70 -10.17
CA VAL A 150 -19.29 -7.37 -11.46
C VAL A 150 -17.96 -7.26 -12.19
N ASP A 151 -17.33 -8.41 -12.49
CA ASP A 151 -16.14 -8.45 -13.33
C ASP A 151 -16.48 -8.10 -14.79
N VAL A 152 -15.47 -7.78 -15.61
CA VAL A 152 -15.61 -7.51 -17.07
C VAL A 152 -16.39 -8.61 -17.82
N ARG A 153 -16.34 -9.85 -17.31
CA ARG A 153 -17.07 -11.01 -17.87
C ARG A 153 -18.51 -11.16 -17.35
N GLY A 154 -19.06 -10.15 -16.66
CA GLY A 154 -20.42 -10.17 -16.11
C GLY A 154 -20.61 -11.04 -14.85
N ARG A 155 -19.54 -11.63 -14.32
CA ARG A 155 -19.61 -12.51 -13.13
C ARG A 155 -19.67 -11.68 -11.86
N ARG A 156 -20.64 -11.97 -10.99
CA ARG A 156 -20.75 -11.40 -9.65
C ARG A 156 -19.73 -12.04 -8.72
N LYS A 157 -19.00 -11.23 -7.97
CA LYS A 157 -18.03 -11.67 -6.98
C LYS A 157 -18.15 -10.82 -5.73
N ASP A 158 -18.03 -11.45 -4.58
CA ASP A 158 -18.11 -10.74 -3.32
C ASP A 158 -17.02 -9.69 -3.21
N THR A 159 -17.41 -8.50 -2.78
CA THR A 159 -16.47 -7.42 -2.51
C THR A 159 -15.61 -7.73 -1.30
N VAL A 160 -16.24 -8.35 -0.29
CA VAL A 160 -15.61 -8.83 0.94
C VAL A 160 -15.82 -10.34 1.00
N ALA A 161 -14.73 -11.09 0.92
CA ALA A 161 -14.73 -12.54 0.98
C ALA A 161 -14.08 -13.03 2.28
N ILE A 162 -14.56 -14.14 2.81
CA ILE A 162 -14.06 -14.70 4.06
C ILE A 162 -13.27 -15.98 3.75
N ASN A 163 -12.03 -16.05 4.23
CA ASN A 163 -11.27 -17.29 4.28
C ASN A 163 -11.45 -17.92 5.66
N ARG A 164 -12.36 -18.89 5.76
CA ARG A 164 -12.70 -19.58 7.01
C ARG A 164 -11.55 -20.44 7.54
N THR A 165 -10.78 -21.09 6.66
CA THR A 165 -9.63 -21.93 7.03
C THR A 165 -8.56 -21.14 7.76
N THR A 166 -8.18 -19.97 7.25
CA THR A 166 -7.14 -19.13 7.86
C THR A 166 -7.69 -18.05 8.79
N ARG A 167 -9.02 -17.93 8.92
CA ARG A 167 -9.75 -16.86 9.61
C ARG A 167 -9.30 -15.46 9.20
N GLN A 168 -9.40 -15.18 7.90
CA GLN A 168 -9.00 -13.89 7.31
C GLN A 168 -10.18 -13.29 6.53
N VAL A 169 -10.30 -11.97 6.58
CA VAL A 169 -11.25 -11.22 5.75
C VAL A 169 -10.49 -10.58 4.61
N VAL A 170 -10.92 -10.84 3.37
CA VAL A 170 -10.27 -10.39 2.14
C VAL A 170 -11.19 -9.40 1.44
N VAL A 171 -10.77 -8.15 1.35
CA VAL A 171 -11.47 -7.06 0.66
C VAL A 171 -10.83 -6.85 -0.71
N ARG A 172 -11.63 -6.67 -1.75
CA ARG A 172 -11.12 -6.33 -3.08
C ARG A 172 -10.66 -4.88 -3.19
N GLY A 173 -9.58 -4.67 -3.93
CA GLY A 173 -8.99 -3.36 -4.20
C GLY A 173 -7.97 -2.91 -3.15
N TRP A 174 -7.37 -1.75 -3.44
CA TRP A 174 -6.51 -1.01 -2.51
C TRP A 174 -7.36 -0.28 -1.48
N ARG A 175 -7.46 -0.85 -0.28
CA ARG A 175 -8.32 -0.39 0.81
C ARG A 175 -7.60 -0.38 2.16
N GLY A 176 -6.28 -0.61 2.18
CA GLY A 176 -5.48 -0.68 3.40
C GLY A 176 -5.61 0.55 4.29
N PRO A 177 -5.42 1.78 3.76
CA PRO A 177 -5.58 3.01 4.53
C PRO A 177 -6.98 3.16 5.14
N GLU A 178 -8.03 2.88 4.37
CA GLU A 178 -9.43 2.98 4.80
C GLU A 178 -9.73 2.02 5.96
N ILE A 179 -9.32 0.76 5.81
CA ILE A 179 -9.55 -0.27 6.82
C ILE A 179 -8.74 0.01 8.09
N LYS A 180 -7.50 0.49 7.97
CA LYS A 180 -6.69 0.88 9.13
C LYS A 180 -7.35 2.03 9.89
N LYS A 181 -7.77 3.07 9.19
CA LYS A 181 -8.45 4.22 9.79
C LYS A 181 -9.73 3.80 10.51
N TRP A 182 -10.54 2.95 9.85
CA TRP A 182 -11.73 2.38 10.47
C TRP A 182 -11.42 1.57 11.73
N ALA A 183 -10.44 0.66 11.68
CA ALA A 183 -10.09 -0.17 12.82
C ALA A 183 -9.57 0.66 14.00
N GLU A 184 -8.82 1.73 13.74
CA GLU A 184 -8.41 2.71 14.76
C GLU A 184 -9.62 3.42 15.39
N MET A 185 -10.60 3.82 14.57
CA MET A 185 -11.82 4.48 15.08
C MET A 185 -12.67 3.55 15.95
N VAL A 186 -12.75 2.26 15.61
CA VAL A 186 -13.46 1.27 16.43
C VAL A 186 -12.69 0.94 17.72
N GLY A 187 -11.38 1.15 17.74
CA GLY A 187 -10.52 0.90 18.90
C GLY A 187 -9.85 -0.47 18.92
N PHE A 188 -9.56 -1.05 17.75
CA PHE A 188 -8.79 -2.31 17.61
C PHE A 188 -7.28 -2.09 17.59
#